data_AF-A0A8B8D2N2-F1
#
_entry.id   AF-A0A8B8D2N2-F1
#
_cell.length_a   1.000
_cell.length_b   1.000
_cell.length_c   1.000
_cell.angle_alpha   90.00
_cell.angle_beta   90.00
_cell.angle_gamma   90.00
#
_symmetry.space_group_name_H-M   'P 1'
#
loop_
_entity.id
_entity.type
_entity.pdbx_description
1 polymer ?
#
loop_
_entity_poly.entity_id
_entity_poly.type
_entity_poly.pdbx_seq_one_letter_code
_entity_poly.pdbx_strand_id
1 'polypeptide(L)'
;MFPIWMRDPIPSVSDGIVDREVCRMGANDSCEETMTIKVKNCQTFRVYYLIRTNGCPKAYCFGNKNETASGHCVCPKPGTTGNAHTSKTPSPTDDIVIN
;
A
#
# COMPACT_ATOMS: atom_id res chain seq x y z
N MET A 1 11.05 -6.59 -6.03
CA MET A 1 9.87 -6.14 -5.26
C MET A 1 8.64 -6.49 -6.06
N PHE A 2 7.62 -7.07 -5.42
CA PHE A 2 6.36 -7.41 -6.07
C PHE A 2 5.28 -6.42 -5.58
N PRO A 3 4.99 -5.35 -6.34
CA PRO A 3 4.03 -4.34 -5.94
C PRO A 3 2.61 -4.90 -6.01
N ILE A 4 1.77 -4.51 -5.07
CA ILE A 4 0.36 -4.86 -5.04
C ILE A 4 -0.44 -3.59 -5.31
N TRP A 5 -1.09 -3.51 -6.47
CA TRP A 5 -1.88 -2.36 -6.89
C TRP A 5 -3.37 -2.66 -6.80
N MET A 6 -4.15 -1.70 -6.33
CA MET A 6 -5.60 -1.74 -6.48
C MET A 6 -5.96 -1.62 -7.96
N ARG A 7 -6.87 -2.49 -8.42
CA ARG A 7 -7.30 -2.50 -9.83
C ARG A 7 -8.41 -1.50 -10.10
N ASP A 8 -9.28 -1.31 -9.11
CA ASP A 8 -10.43 -0.42 -9.22
C ASP A 8 -10.11 0.98 -8.71
N PRO A 9 -10.88 2.00 -9.14
CA PRO A 9 -10.78 3.33 -8.56
C PRO A 9 -11.11 3.37 -7.06
N ILE A 10 -10.61 4.41 -6.39
CA ILE A 10 -11.03 4.75 -5.02
C ILE A 10 -12.56 4.96 -5.03
N PRO A 11 -13.30 4.34 -4.08
CA PRO A 11 -14.75 4.52 -4.00
C PRO A 11 -15.16 5.97 -3.80
N SER A 12 -16.39 6.29 -4.16
CA SER A 12 -17.02 7.55 -3.78
C SER A 12 -17.25 7.60 -2.27
N VAL A 13 -17.45 8.80 -1.72
CA VAL A 13 -17.77 8.96 -0.29
C VAL A 13 -19.11 8.29 0.06
N SER A 14 -20.09 8.33 -0.85
CA SER A 14 -21.41 7.72 -0.66
C SER A 14 -21.39 6.19 -0.70
N ASP A 15 -20.36 5.57 -1.27
CA ASP A 15 -20.26 4.11 -1.37
C ASP A 15 -19.98 3.45 -0.02
N GLY A 16 -19.49 4.21 0.97
CA GLY A 16 -19.13 3.67 2.28
C GLY A 16 -17.93 2.74 2.23
N ILE A 17 -18.04 1.56 2.86
CA ILE A 17 -16.99 0.52 2.86
C ILE A 17 -17.31 -0.44 1.73
N VAL A 18 -16.40 -0.57 0.77
CA VAL A 18 -16.53 -1.49 -0.35
C VAL A 18 -15.37 -2.47 -0.42
N ASP A 19 -15.63 -3.62 -1.03
CA ASP A 19 -14.59 -4.58 -1.39
C ASP A 19 -13.90 -4.12 -2.68
N ARG A 20 -12.57 -4.16 -2.70
CA ARG A 20 -11.72 -3.83 -3.85
C ARG A 20 -10.75 -4.95 -4.15
N GLU A 21 -10.59 -5.26 -5.43
CA GLU A 21 -9.58 -6.21 -5.87
C GLU A 21 -8.22 -5.51 -5.97
N VAL A 22 -7.22 -6.11 -5.33
CA VAL A 22 -5.82 -5.76 -5.52
C VAL A 22 -5.10 -6.87 -6.27
N CYS A 23 -4.06 -6.49 -6.99
CA CYS A 23 -3.29 -7.36 -7.83
C CYS A 23 -1.81 -7.25 -7.48
N ARG A 24 -1.19 -8.37 -7.11
CA ARG A 24 0.26 -8.47 -7.06
C ARG A 24 0.80 -8.58 -8.48
N MET A 25 1.62 -7.61 -8.84
CA MET A 25 2.27 -7.59 -10.15
C MET A 25 3.42 -8.59 -10.19
N GLY A 26 3.50 -9.25 -11.33
CA GLY A 26 4.52 -10.18 -11.75
C GLY A 26 5.53 -9.60 -12.72
N ALA A 27 6.19 -10.48 -13.46
CA ALA A 27 6.97 -10.07 -14.62
C ALA A 27 6.05 -9.42 -15.68
N ASN A 28 6.59 -8.47 -16.45
CA ASN A 28 5.90 -7.80 -17.56
C ASN A 28 4.57 -7.12 -17.15
N ASP A 29 4.49 -6.57 -15.93
CA ASP A 29 3.27 -5.94 -15.38
C ASP A 29 2.02 -6.83 -15.47
N SER A 30 2.22 -8.15 -15.39
CA SER A 30 1.12 -9.11 -15.35
C SER A 30 0.54 -9.23 -13.94
N CYS A 31 -0.76 -9.52 -13.85
CA CYS A 31 -1.39 -9.83 -12.58
C CYS A 31 -1.21 -11.31 -12.23
N GLU A 32 -0.36 -11.61 -11.25
CA GLU A 32 -0.05 -13.01 -10.89
C GLU A 32 -0.85 -13.52 -9.68
N GLU A 33 -1.37 -12.62 -8.84
CA GLU A 33 -2.14 -12.99 -7.63
C GLU A 33 -3.14 -11.86 -7.31
N THR A 34 -4.40 -12.22 -7.09
CA THR A 34 -5.45 -11.28 -6.67
C THR A 34 -5.87 -11.51 -5.23
N MET A 35 -6.23 -10.43 -4.55
CA MET A 35 -6.78 -10.47 -3.19
C MET A 35 -7.87 -9.41 -3.05
N THR A 36 -8.80 -9.63 -2.13
CA THR A 36 -9.84 -8.65 -1.81
C THR A 36 -9.47 -7.90 -0.54
N ILE A 37 -9.49 -6.58 -0.60
CA ILE A 37 -9.34 -5.70 0.58
C ILE A 37 -10.61 -4.87 0.76
N LYS A 38 -10.77 -4.24 1.94
CA LYS A 38 -11.83 -3.24 2.13
C LYS A 38 -11.28 -1.84 2.04
N VAL A 39 -12.01 -0.95 1.39
CA VAL A 39 -11.63 0.44 1.18
C VAL A 39 -12.80 1.35 1.53
N LYS A 40 -12.50 2.44 2.24
CA LYS A 40 -13.45 3.51 2.53
C LYS A 40 -12.83 4.85 2.15
N ASN A 41 -13.60 5.66 1.44
CA ASN A 41 -13.26 7.04 1.17
C ASN A 41 -13.91 7.97 2.21
N CYS A 42 -13.08 8.64 3.01
CA CYS A 42 -13.51 9.58 4.05
C CYS A 42 -13.25 11.03 3.61
N GLN A 43 -13.28 11.31 2.29
CA GLN A 43 -13.04 12.61 1.65
C GLN A 43 -11.57 13.05 1.73
N THR A 44 -11.09 13.47 2.90
CA THR A 44 -9.72 13.99 3.08
C THR A 44 -8.69 12.87 3.24
N PHE A 45 -9.12 11.71 3.72
CA PHE A 45 -8.29 10.51 3.86
C PHE A 45 -9.02 9.27 3.35
N ARG A 46 -8.27 8.17 3.19
CA ARG A 46 -8.81 6.86 2.85
C ARG A 46 -8.37 5.83 3.87
N VAL A 47 -9.26 4.92 4.20
CA VAL A 47 -9.00 3.81 5.13
C VAL A 47 -8.96 2.52 4.33
N TYR A 48 -7.93 1.72 4.58
CA TYR A 48 -7.72 0.43 3.92
C TYR A 48 -7.61 -0.67 4.97
N TYR A 49 -8.44 -1.69 4.84
CA TYR A 49 -8.29 -2.92 5.59
C TYR A 49 -7.52 -3.92 4.73
N LEU A 50 -6.20 -3.90 4.88
CA LEU A 50 -5.26 -4.69 4.08
C LEU A 50 -5.09 -6.09 4.65
N ILE A 51 -4.94 -7.07 3.76
CA ILE A 51 -4.58 -8.43 4.14
C ILE A 51 -3.06 -8.50 4.30
N ARG A 52 -2.59 -9.21 5.33
CA ARG A 52 -1.17 -9.43 5.53
C ARG A 52 -0.57 -10.14 4.31
N THR A 53 0.44 -9.55 3.69
CA THR A 53 1.15 -10.17 2.58
C THR A 53 1.96 -11.38 3.08
N ASN A 54 1.94 -12.46 2.31
CA ASN A 54 2.79 -13.62 2.52
C ASN A 54 4.13 -13.48 1.78
N GLY A 55 5.22 -13.89 2.42
CA GLY A 55 6.56 -13.87 1.83
C GLY A 55 7.15 -12.47 1.62
N CYS A 56 8.33 -12.42 1.00
CA CYS A 56 9.09 -11.19 0.74
C CYS A 56 9.57 -11.16 -0.72
N PRO A 57 9.72 -9.99 -1.36
CA PRO A 57 9.36 -8.64 -0.90
C PRO A 57 8.08 -8.12 -1.58
N LYS A 58 6.90 -8.37 -0.97
CA LYS A 58 5.59 -7.88 -1.43
C LYS A 58 5.19 -6.63 -0.63
N ALA A 59 4.61 -5.62 -1.29
CA ALA A 59 4.13 -4.40 -0.61
C ALA A 59 2.94 -3.79 -1.36
N TYR A 60 2.01 -3.18 -0.62
CA TYR A 60 0.92 -2.39 -1.20
C TYR A 60 1.42 -1.05 -1.69
N CYS A 61 1.03 -0.69 -2.91
CA CYS A 61 1.40 0.57 -3.53
C CYS A 61 0.21 1.52 -3.59
N PHE A 62 0.49 2.81 -3.43
CA PHE A 62 -0.47 3.91 -3.47
C PHE A 62 0.11 5.02 -4.34
N GLY A 63 -0.76 5.80 -4.98
CA GLY A 63 -0.35 6.87 -5.91
C GLY A 63 -0.39 6.44 -7.37
N ASN A 64 0.28 7.21 -8.22
CA ASN A 64 0.27 7.00 -9.67
C ASN A 64 1.39 6.04 -10.07
N LYS A 65 1.08 5.07 -10.95
CA LYS A 65 2.07 4.11 -11.48
C LYS A 65 3.23 4.76 -12.26
N ASN A 66 3.13 6.06 -12.57
CA ASN A 66 4.11 6.81 -13.37
C ASN A 66 5.21 7.47 -12.52
N GLU A 67 5.14 7.40 -11.20
CA GLU A 67 6.21 7.90 -10.34
C GLU A 67 7.25 6.79 -10.11
N THR A 68 8.48 7.04 -10.55
CA THR A 68 9.59 6.09 -10.45
C THR A 68 9.98 5.90 -8.98
N ALA A 69 9.36 4.92 -8.31
CA ALA A 69 9.74 4.53 -6.96
C ALA A 69 11.12 3.87 -6.97
N SER A 70 12.17 4.66 -6.71
CA SER A 70 13.58 4.22 -6.62
C SER A 70 13.90 3.54 -5.26
N GLY A 71 12.87 3.16 -4.50
CA GLY A 71 13.01 2.58 -3.18
C GLY A 71 13.40 1.10 -3.22
N HIS A 72 14.59 0.77 -2.74
CA HIS A 72 14.98 -0.60 -2.44
C HIS A 72 14.21 -1.07 -1.18
N CYS A 73 13.12 -1.80 -1.37
CA CYS A 73 12.31 -2.29 -0.25
C CYS A 73 12.92 -3.58 0.32
N VAL A 74 13.47 -3.48 1.54
CA VAL A 74 13.99 -4.62 2.30
C VAL A 74 12.90 -5.15 3.23
N CYS A 75 12.66 -6.46 3.18
CA CYS A 75 11.75 -7.12 4.11
C CYS A 75 12.49 -7.37 5.44
N PRO A 76 12.02 -6.83 6.59
CA PRO A 76 12.58 -7.21 7.87
C PRO A 76 12.26 -8.69 8.14
N LYS A 77 13.27 -9.51 8.42
CA LYS A 77 13.04 -10.88 8.89
C LYS A 77 12.35 -10.82 10.25
N PRO A 78 11.40 -11.72 10.57
CA PRO A 78 10.85 -11.82 11.92
C PRO A 78 12.01 -12.09 12.90
N GLY A 79 12.31 -11.12 13.77
CA GLY A 79 13.36 -11.24 14.80
C GLY A 79 14.67 -10.50 14.56
N THR A 80 14.82 -9.66 13.54
CA THR A 80 15.99 -8.77 13.44
C THR A 80 15.59 -7.32 13.68
N THR A 81 16.10 -6.73 14.76
CA THR A 81 16.06 -5.30 15.06
C THR A 81 16.85 -4.54 13.99
N GLY A 82 16.22 -4.29 12.84
CA GLY A 82 16.72 -3.41 11.79
C GLY A 82 16.46 -1.96 12.18
N ASN A 83 17.52 -1.27 12.55
CA ASN A 83 17.67 0.17 12.64
C ASN A 83 16.83 0.92 11.58
N ALA A 84 15.87 1.71 12.06
CA ALA A 84 15.06 2.61 11.26
C ALA A 84 15.95 3.49 10.38
N HIS A 85 15.77 3.40 9.06
CA HIS A 85 16.38 4.34 8.14
C HIS A 85 15.64 5.67 8.30
N THR A 86 16.18 6.59 9.11
CA THR A 86 15.69 7.96 9.21
C THR A 86 15.88 8.65 7.88
N SER A 87 14.86 8.62 7.03
CA SER A 87 14.72 9.61 5.97
C SER A 87 14.42 10.94 6.65
N LYS A 88 15.38 11.86 6.66
CA LYS A 88 15.14 13.22 7.17
C LYS A 88 14.19 13.95 6.22
N THR A 89 13.04 14.29 6.78
CA THR A 89 11.94 15.14 6.31
C THR A 89 12.39 16.57 5.94
N PRO A 90 11.57 17.32 5.17
CA PRO A 90 11.02 18.55 5.75
C PRO A 90 9.48 18.57 5.76
N SER A 91 8.95 19.06 6.89
CA SER A 91 7.54 19.14 7.30
C SER A 91 6.84 20.34 6.63
N PRO A 92 5.49 20.46 6.58
CA PRO A 92 4.73 20.87 7.78
C PRO A 92 3.36 20.17 7.97
N THR A 93 3.08 19.78 9.23
CA THR A 93 1.76 19.81 9.96
C THR A 93 0.56 19.11 9.29
N ASP A 94 -0.07 18.04 9.77
CA ASP A 94 -0.37 17.61 11.15
C ASP A 94 -0.58 16.08 11.24
N ASP A 95 -0.08 15.51 12.34
CA ASP A 95 -0.49 14.29 13.07
C ASP A 95 -1.41 13.26 12.38
N ILE A 96 -0.83 12.11 12.01
CA ILE A 96 -1.60 10.86 11.90
C ILE A 96 -1.69 10.24 13.29
N VAL A 97 -2.77 10.55 14.00
CA VAL A 97 -3.22 9.81 15.19
C VAL A 97 -3.82 8.49 14.72
N ILE A 98 -3.24 7.39 15.20
CA ILE A 98 -3.87 6.07 15.15
C ILE A 98 -4.70 5.96 16.43
N ASN A 99 -6.02 6.18 16.31
CA ASN A 99 -6.99 5.69 17.28
C ASN A 99 -7.75 4.54 16.66
#